data_AF-A0A5R9BVE1-F1
#
_entry.id   AF-A0A5R9BVE1-F1
#
_cell.length_a   1.000
_cell.length_b   1.000
_cell.length_c   1.000
_cell.angle_alpha   90.00
_cell.angle_beta   90.00
_cell.angle_gamma   90.00
#
_symmetry.space_group_name_H-M   'P 1'
#
loop_
_entity.id
_entity.type
_entity.pdbx_description
1 polymer ?
#
loop_
_entity_poly.entity_id
_entity_poly.type
_entity_poly.pdbx_seq_one_letter_code
_entity_poly.pdbx_strand_id
1 'polypeptide(L)'
;MFDETISVSTKPSNKVKPQSYKFKELPLSILYAGVESYDLLSFNQLKDRFPNLSSIKEFVTSDNYLGNMTLVIEGLDKEPTSLELFEAVKQSLLEVTTYISSIKGEFEGTKEFYERPIREVVRNKKIKITNLNENGVGISQGEVSDTSLRLDLENEDWYAYNDNYGTSEEKALVKYIYDIVDDLQQKYSNVYLVRNERIAELAIYTFDTGERFEPDFLLFLQESKSEGYIQQQIYIEPKGSHLLETDKWKEEALKEINDEAIPVVTYVDNNDYHIFGLPFYNTEYRIEEFTENMDEFLE
;
A
#
# COMPACT_ATOMS: atom_id res chain seq x y z
N MET A 1 7.44 -21.25 4.46
CA MET A 1 7.46 -22.63 4.98
C MET A 1 8.65 -22.72 5.93
N PHE A 2 8.47 -23.25 7.14
CA PHE A 2 9.48 -23.20 8.22
C PHE A 2 10.59 -24.23 7.95
N ASP A 3 11.62 -23.85 7.20
CA ASP A 3 12.77 -24.72 6.85
C ASP A 3 14.04 -24.43 7.69
N GLU A 4 13.89 -23.72 8.80
CA GLU A 4 15.01 -23.32 9.65
C GLU A 4 15.35 -24.38 10.72
N THR A 5 16.65 -24.55 10.98
CA THR A 5 17.14 -25.32 12.12
C THR A 5 17.29 -24.38 13.31
N ILE A 6 16.56 -24.63 14.39
CA ILE A 6 16.64 -23.81 15.61
C ILE A 6 17.49 -24.54 16.65
N SER A 7 18.61 -23.92 17.03
CA SER A 7 19.54 -24.44 18.03
C SER A 7 19.33 -23.80 19.39
N VAL A 8 19.02 -24.60 20.41
CA VAL A 8 18.87 -24.14 21.79
C VAL A 8 20.07 -24.61 22.62
N SER A 9 20.84 -23.66 23.15
CA SER A 9 22.03 -23.93 23.96
C SER A 9 21.73 -23.79 25.46
N THR A 10 22.08 -24.82 26.23
CA THR A 10 22.19 -24.72 27.69
C THR A 10 23.67 -24.62 28.07
N LYS A 11 23.99 -23.85 29.12
CA LYS A 11 25.34 -23.37 29.53
C LYS A 11 26.53 -24.33 29.27
N PRO A 12 27.75 -23.80 29.04
CA PRO A 12 28.85 -24.58 28.50
C PRO A 12 29.43 -25.53 29.56
N SER A 13 29.35 -26.83 29.31
CA SER A 13 30.18 -27.82 29.98
C SER A 13 30.24 -29.11 29.16
N ASN A 14 31.44 -29.44 28.69
CA ASN A 14 31.87 -30.64 27.98
C ASN A 14 31.33 -30.87 26.56
N LYS A 15 32.20 -31.43 25.69
CA LYS A 15 31.92 -31.74 24.28
C LYS A 15 30.96 -32.92 24.18
N VAL A 16 29.67 -32.67 24.36
CA VAL A 16 28.62 -33.66 24.11
C VAL A 16 28.10 -33.50 22.69
N LYS A 17 27.75 -34.60 22.03
CA LYS A 17 27.15 -34.53 20.69
C LYS A 17 25.77 -33.89 20.80
N PRO A 18 25.42 -32.96 19.90
CA PRO A 18 24.08 -32.38 19.85
C PRO A 18 23.04 -33.46 19.58
N GLN A 19 21.90 -33.36 20.24
CA GLN A 19 20.74 -34.23 20.01
C GLN A 19 19.73 -33.45 19.16
N SER A 20 19.17 -34.11 18.14
CA SER A 20 18.29 -33.46 17.17
C SER A 20 16.98 -34.22 17.03
N TYR A 21 15.87 -33.50 17.07
CA TYR A 21 14.53 -34.05 17.00
C TYR A 21 13.70 -33.25 16.00
N LYS A 22 12.93 -33.91 15.13
CA LYS A 22 11.90 -33.19 14.39
C LYS A 22 10.74 -32.86 15.31
N PHE A 23 10.11 -31.70 15.10
CA PHE A 23 8.93 -31.31 15.87
C PHE A 23 7.83 -32.37 15.81
N LYS A 24 7.57 -32.98 14.63
CA LYS A 24 6.57 -34.05 14.50
C LYS A 24 6.89 -35.34 15.26
N GLU A 25 8.14 -35.52 15.72
CA GLU A 25 8.59 -36.69 16.48
C GLU A 25 8.49 -36.45 18.00
N LEU A 26 8.28 -35.21 18.45
CA LEU A 26 8.17 -34.85 19.86
C LEU A 26 6.79 -35.24 20.44
N PRO A 27 6.70 -35.49 21.76
CA PRO A 27 5.42 -35.78 22.40
C PRO A 27 4.43 -34.61 22.22
N LEU A 28 3.23 -34.91 21.72
CA LEU A 28 2.18 -33.91 21.48
C LEU A 28 1.85 -33.05 22.72
N SER A 29 1.90 -33.64 23.92
CA SER A 29 1.66 -32.91 25.16
C SER A 29 2.68 -31.80 25.40
N ILE A 30 3.94 -32.01 25.01
CA ILE A 30 5.01 -31.01 25.12
C ILE A 30 4.84 -29.92 24.07
N LEU A 31 4.50 -30.29 22.83
CA LEU A 31 4.22 -29.35 21.76
C LEU A 31 3.03 -28.44 22.08
N TYR A 32 1.93 -29.00 22.59
CA TYR A 32 0.76 -28.22 23.00
C TYR A 32 1.07 -27.30 24.16
N ALA A 33 1.75 -27.78 25.21
CA ALA A 33 2.17 -26.91 26.31
C ALA A 33 3.08 -25.76 25.84
N GLY A 34 3.96 -26.02 24.87
CA GLY A 34 4.81 -25.01 24.24
C GLY A 34 3.98 -23.97 23.50
N VAL A 35 3.02 -24.40 22.67
CA VAL A 35 2.10 -23.52 21.94
C VAL A 35 1.26 -22.66 22.91
N GLU A 36 0.71 -23.27 23.95
CA GLU A 36 -0.09 -22.58 24.98
C GLU A 36 0.72 -21.55 25.79
N SER A 37 2.05 -21.57 25.71
CA SER A 37 2.89 -20.55 26.34
C SER A 37 2.86 -19.20 25.61
N TYR A 38 2.24 -19.11 24.43
CA TYR A 38 2.20 -17.91 23.59
C TYR A 38 0.80 -17.67 23.00
N ASP A 39 0.15 -16.56 23.39
CA ASP A 39 -1.18 -16.20 22.89
C ASP A 39 -1.27 -16.10 21.36
N LEU A 40 -0.17 -15.65 20.71
CA LEU A 40 -0.05 -15.55 19.25
C LEU A 40 -0.13 -16.91 18.55
N LEU A 41 0.16 -18.01 19.25
CA LEU A 41 0.07 -19.37 18.69
C LEU A 41 -1.29 -20.02 18.98
N SER A 42 -2.26 -19.28 19.53
CA SER A 42 -3.64 -19.77 19.63
C SER A 42 -4.24 -20.04 18.25
N PHE A 43 -5.18 -20.97 18.16
CA PHE A 43 -5.73 -21.38 16.86
C PHE A 43 -6.35 -20.23 16.08
N ASN A 44 -7.07 -19.34 16.76
CA ASN A 44 -7.68 -18.17 16.12
C ASN A 44 -6.62 -17.26 15.49
N GLN A 45 -5.55 -16.93 16.23
CA GLN A 45 -4.47 -16.08 15.74
C GLN A 45 -3.69 -16.74 14.58
N LEU A 46 -3.46 -18.04 14.67
CA LEU A 46 -2.82 -18.79 13.59
C LEU A 46 -3.70 -18.88 12.34
N LYS A 47 -5.02 -19.02 12.52
CA LYS A 47 -5.97 -19.10 11.39
C LYS A 47 -6.00 -17.82 10.57
N ASP A 48 -5.84 -16.66 11.22
CA ASP A 48 -5.75 -15.37 10.55
C ASP A 48 -4.50 -15.25 9.65
N ARG A 49 -3.41 -15.94 9.99
CA ARG A 49 -2.14 -15.92 9.20
C ARG A 49 -1.99 -17.12 8.27
N PHE A 50 -2.69 -18.21 8.55
CA PHE A 50 -2.67 -19.43 7.76
C PHE A 50 -4.11 -19.90 7.51
N PRO A 51 -4.82 -19.32 6.51
CA PRO A 51 -6.24 -19.58 6.28
C PRO A 51 -6.57 -21.06 6.04
N ASN A 52 -5.64 -21.84 5.50
CA ASN A 52 -5.81 -23.27 5.23
C ASN A 52 -5.54 -24.17 6.45
N LEU A 53 -5.04 -23.62 7.57
CA LEU A 53 -4.74 -24.40 8.76
C LEU A 53 -6.02 -24.93 9.42
N SER A 54 -6.10 -26.24 9.64
CA SER A 54 -7.29 -26.89 10.20
C SER A 54 -7.24 -27.07 11.73
N SER A 55 -6.05 -27.14 12.33
CA SER A 55 -5.89 -27.35 13.78
C SER A 55 -4.48 -27.05 14.29
N ILE A 56 -4.32 -26.86 15.61
CA ILE A 56 -3.01 -26.80 16.27
C ILE A 56 -2.22 -28.10 16.07
N LYS A 57 -2.91 -29.25 16.05
CA LYS A 57 -2.27 -30.54 15.78
C LYS A 57 -1.59 -30.53 14.41
N GLU A 58 -2.28 -30.05 13.39
CA GLU A 58 -1.71 -29.89 12.06
C GLU A 58 -0.51 -28.94 12.07
N PHE A 59 -0.64 -27.79 12.73
CA PHE A 59 0.41 -26.79 12.83
C PHE A 59 1.74 -27.37 13.36
N VAL A 60 1.67 -28.22 14.40
CA VAL A 60 2.88 -28.77 15.05
C VAL A 60 3.37 -30.09 14.46
N THR A 61 2.59 -30.79 13.62
CA THR A 61 2.95 -32.12 13.10
C THR A 61 3.07 -32.21 11.59
N SER A 62 2.44 -31.31 10.83
CA SER A 62 2.45 -31.33 9.37
C SER A 62 3.75 -30.77 8.82
N ASP A 63 4.22 -31.40 7.75
CA ASP A 63 5.42 -31.00 7.01
C ASP A 63 5.28 -29.62 6.34
N ASN A 64 4.03 -29.16 6.12
CA ASN A 64 3.74 -27.83 5.59
C ASN A 64 3.92 -26.70 6.63
N TYR A 65 4.02 -27.06 7.91
CA TYR A 65 4.14 -26.13 9.04
C TYR A 65 5.39 -26.48 9.87
N LEU A 66 5.26 -26.66 11.18
CA LEU A 66 6.42 -26.90 12.05
C LEU A 66 6.91 -28.36 12.00
N GLY A 67 6.18 -29.30 11.41
CA GLY A 67 6.47 -30.73 11.54
C GLY A 67 7.88 -31.15 11.09
N ASN A 68 8.44 -30.48 10.08
CA ASN A 68 9.81 -30.73 9.59
C ASN A 68 10.88 -29.86 10.26
N MET A 69 10.49 -28.88 11.08
CA MET A 69 11.44 -28.07 11.84
C MET A 69 12.25 -28.96 12.79
N THR A 70 13.56 -28.74 12.84
CA THR A 70 14.48 -29.54 13.65
C THR A 70 14.88 -28.77 14.90
N LEU A 71 14.57 -29.34 16.06
CA LEU A 71 15.04 -28.87 17.36
C LEU A 71 16.39 -29.49 17.66
N VAL A 72 17.41 -28.65 17.83
CA VAL A 72 18.75 -29.10 18.25
C VAL A 72 19.00 -28.68 19.70
N ILE A 73 19.28 -29.66 20.56
CA ILE A 73 19.59 -29.44 21.97
C ILE A 73 21.07 -29.77 22.21
N GLU A 74 21.80 -28.79 22.72
CA GLU A 74 23.22 -28.91 23.03
C GLU A 74 23.49 -29.04 24.54
N GLY A 75 24.55 -29.75 24.90
CA GLY A 75 25.05 -29.82 26.29
C GLY A 75 24.42 -30.90 27.18
N LEU A 76 23.66 -31.85 26.62
CA LEU A 76 23.03 -32.93 27.37
C LEU A 76 23.78 -34.27 27.26
N ASP A 77 24.33 -34.75 28.38
CA ASP A 77 25.02 -36.05 28.50
C ASP A 77 24.10 -37.29 28.38
N LYS A 78 22.77 -37.07 28.33
CA LYS A 78 21.73 -38.11 28.34
C LYS A 78 20.50 -37.62 27.55
N GLU A 79 19.52 -38.50 27.32
CA GLU A 79 18.22 -38.10 26.77
C GLU A 79 17.57 -37.01 27.64
N PRO A 80 16.97 -35.98 27.03
CA PRO A 80 16.34 -34.88 27.75
C PRO A 80 15.13 -35.36 28.54
N THR A 81 14.97 -34.80 29.73
CA THR A 81 13.74 -34.93 30.51
C THR A 81 12.59 -34.19 29.84
N SER A 82 11.35 -34.50 30.22
CA SER A 82 10.16 -33.79 29.72
C SER A 82 10.21 -32.29 29.99
N LEU A 83 10.84 -31.85 31.09
CA LEU A 83 11.00 -30.44 31.41
C LEU A 83 12.02 -29.77 30.47
N GLU A 84 13.17 -30.40 30.22
CA GLU A 84 14.19 -29.89 29.30
C GLU A 84 13.66 -29.82 27.85
N LEU A 85 12.90 -30.83 27.41
CA LEU A 85 12.21 -30.81 26.11
C LEU A 85 11.20 -29.67 26.03
N PHE A 86 10.40 -29.46 27.08
CA PHE A 86 9.44 -28.37 27.13
C PHE A 86 10.11 -27.00 27.06
N GLU A 87 11.17 -26.78 27.82
CA GLU A 87 11.92 -25.51 27.80
C GLU A 87 12.54 -25.25 26.41
N ALA A 88 13.10 -26.27 25.78
CA ALA A 88 13.66 -26.17 24.43
C ALA A 88 12.60 -25.90 23.36
N VAL A 89 11.45 -26.58 23.41
CA VAL A 89 10.30 -26.32 22.53
C VAL A 89 9.77 -24.90 22.75
N LYS A 90 9.63 -24.47 24.01
CA LYS A 90 9.17 -23.12 24.32
C LYS A 90 10.11 -22.06 23.74
N GLN A 91 11.43 -22.22 23.92
CA GLN A 91 12.41 -21.28 23.37
C GLN A 91 12.39 -21.22 21.84
N SER A 92 12.33 -22.37 21.16
CA SER A 92 12.23 -22.39 19.69
C SER A 92 10.92 -21.79 19.18
N LEU A 93 9.81 -21.99 19.88
CA LEU A 93 8.54 -21.34 19.54
C LEU A 93 8.57 -19.81 19.70
N LEU A 94 9.45 -19.24 20.53
CA LEU A 94 9.63 -17.78 20.59
C LEU A 94 10.12 -17.21 19.26
N GLU A 95 11.04 -17.89 18.59
CA GLU A 95 11.52 -17.49 17.26
C GLU A 95 10.39 -17.63 16.22
N VAL A 96 9.61 -18.71 16.30
CA VAL A 96 8.41 -18.90 15.47
C VAL A 96 7.40 -17.75 15.68
N THR A 97 7.18 -17.30 16.91
CA THR A 97 6.29 -16.14 17.16
C THR A 97 6.82 -14.85 16.54
N THR A 98 8.14 -14.68 16.48
CA THR A 98 8.77 -13.52 15.84
C THR A 98 8.55 -13.55 14.33
N TYR A 99 8.71 -14.71 13.70
CA TYR A 99 8.40 -14.91 12.29
C TYR A 99 6.91 -14.69 12.00
N ILE A 100 6.00 -15.29 12.78
CA ILE A 100 4.57 -15.12 12.57
C ILE A 100 4.16 -13.66 12.71
N SER A 101 4.75 -12.93 13.66
CA SER A 101 4.51 -11.49 13.82
C SER A 101 4.95 -10.66 12.62
N SER A 102 5.97 -11.10 11.87
CA SER A 102 6.47 -10.40 10.67
C SER A 102 5.66 -10.69 9.41
N ILE A 103 4.81 -11.73 9.42
CA ILE A 103 3.83 -11.96 8.36
C ILE A 103 2.86 -10.77 8.38
N LYS A 104 2.96 -9.87 7.40
CA LYS A 104 1.95 -8.84 7.19
C LYS A 104 0.67 -9.57 6.76
N GLY A 105 -0.46 -9.24 7.38
CA GLY A 105 -1.75 -9.73 6.86
C GLY A 105 -1.88 -9.25 5.42
N GLU A 106 -2.22 -10.16 4.52
CA GLU A 106 -2.63 -9.82 3.15
C GLU A 106 -4.01 -9.15 3.27
N PHE A 107 -4.00 -7.84 3.52
CA PHE A 107 -5.19 -7.03 3.30
C PHE A 107 -5.23 -6.74 1.80
N GLU A 108 -6.39 -6.86 1.19
CA GLU A 108 -6.64 -6.42 -0.17
C GLU A 108 -7.32 -5.04 -0.15
N GLY A 109 -7.07 -4.24 -1.19
CA GLY A 109 -7.85 -3.05 -1.46
C GLY A 109 -9.25 -3.42 -1.90
N THR A 110 -10.26 -2.69 -1.42
CA THR A 110 -11.63 -2.83 -1.93
C THR A 110 -11.71 -2.26 -3.34
N LYS A 111 -12.44 -2.95 -4.22
CA LYS A 111 -12.82 -2.45 -5.54
C LYS A 111 -13.97 -1.43 -5.46
N GLU A 112 -14.69 -1.38 -4.34
CA GLU A 112 -15.81 -0.47 -4.12
C GLU A 112 -15.35 0.90 -3.58
N PHE A 113 -15.72 1.97 -4.28
CA PHE A 113 -15.42 3.35 -3.93
C PHE A 113 -16.68 4.08 -3.49
N TYR A 114 -16.78 4.35 -2.20
CA TYR A 114 -17.94 5.00 -1.60
C TYR A 114 -17.84 6.53 -1.71
N GLU A 115 -18.93 7.16 -2.13
CA GLU A 115 -19.02 8.61 -2.26
C GLU A 115 -18.67 9.35 -0.96
N ARG A 116 -17.90 10.44 -1.07
CA ARG A 116 -17.67 11.39 0.02
C ARG A 116 -17.63 12.82 -0.52
N PRO A 117 -18.28 13.79 0.15
CA PRO A 117 -18.17 15.18 -0.23
C PRO A 117 -16.72 15.67 -0.12
N ILE A 118 -16.15 16.21 -1.20
CA ILE A 118 -14.76 16.72 -1.21
C ILE A 118 -14.52 17.76 -0.12
N ARG A 119 -15.49 18.62 0.18
CA ARG A 119 -15.43 19.60 1.27
C ARG A 119 -15.21 18.98 2.66
N GLU A 120 -15.51 17.69 2.83
CA GLU A 120 -15.29 16.97 4.08
C GLU A 120 -13.85 16.45 4.21
N VAL A 121 -13.24 16.14 3.06
CA VAL A 121 -11.91 15.53 2.92
C VAL A 121 -10.81 16.58 2.72
N VAL A 122 -10.98 17.48 1.75
CA VAL A 122 -10.01 18.54 1.43
C VAL A 122 -10.22 19.71 2.37
N ARG A 123 -9.19 19.98 3.19
CA ARG A 123 -9.20 21.03 4.21
C ARG A 123 -7.96 21.89 4.10
N ASN A 124 -8.04 23.10 4.63
CA ASN A 124 -6.87 23.98 4.76
C ASN A 124 -5.78 23.29 5.60
N LYS A 125 -4.65 22.98 4.97
CA LYS A 125 -3.49 22.36 5.61
C LYS A 125 -2.33 23.34 5.64
N LYS A 126 -1.66 23.46 6.79
CA LYS A 126 -0.39 24.18 6.89
C LYS A 126 0.74 23.17 6.73
N ILE A 127 1.57 23.36 5.71
CA ILE A 127 2.79 22.57 5.50
C ILE A 127 3.99 23.37 6.00
N LYS A 128 4.98 22.67 6.55
CA LYS A 128 6.27 23.27 6.93
C LYS A 128 7.33 22.77 5.95
N ILE A 129 7.88 23.70 5.19
CA ILE A 129 8.95 23.39 4.24
C ILE A 129 10.26 23.81 4.87
N THR A 130 11.13 22.85 5.15
CA THR A 130 12.40 23.08 5.84
C THR A 130 13.56 23.35 4.90
N ASN A 131 13.53 22.77 3.70
CA ASN A 131 14.56 22.93 2.68
C ASN A 131 13.90 23.22 1.33
N LEU A 132 14.12 24.42 0.80
CA LEU A 132 13.89 24.69 -0.61
C LEU A 132 14.91 23.85 -1.39
N ASN A 133 14.44 23.03 -2.32
CA ASN A 133 15.32 22.18 -3.13
C ASN A 133 15.37 22.69 -4.58
N GLU A 134 16.40 22.26 -5.32
CA GLU A 134 16.60 22.65 -6.72
C GLU A 134 15.48 22.16 -7.64
N ASN A 135 14.72 21.14 -7.22
CA ASN A 135 13.58 20.59 -7.94
C ASN A 135 12.27 21.40 -7.71
N GLY A 136 12.35 22.62 -7.18
CA GLY A 136 11.20 23.54 -7.09
C GLY A 136 10.27 23.36 -5.89
N VAL A 137 10.52 22.40 -4.99
CA VAL A 137 9.70 22.20 -3.79
C VAL A 137 9.85 23.41 -2.86
N GLY A 138 8.70 23.94 -2.45
CA GLY A 138 8.60 25.13 -1.62
C GLY A 138 8.84 26.44 -2.32
N ILE A 139 9.09 26.42 -3.63
CA ILE A 139 9.12 27.61 -4.46
C ILE A 139 7.75 27.72 -5.14
N SER A 140 7.16 28.91 -5.07
CA SER A 140 5.93 29.24 -5.78
C SER A 140 6.06 28.88 -7.26
N GLN A 141 5.02 28.32 -7.87
CA GLN A 141 5.05 28.06 -9.30
C GLN A 141 5.11 29.37 -10.11
N GLY A 142 4.56 30.47 -9.57
CA GLY A 142 4.68 31.80 -10.18
C GLY A 142 6.10 32.38 -10.13
N GLU A 143 6.94 31.92 -9.19
CA GLU A 143 8.28 32.47 -8.93
C GLU A 143 9.43 31.54 -9.31
N VAL A 144 9.14 30.32 -9.79
CA VAL A 144 10.17 29.35 -10.17
C VAL A 144 11.09 29.91 -11.26
N SER A 145 12.38 29.63 -11.16
CA SER A 145 13.41 30.16 -12.07
C SER A 145 13.29 29.59 -13.48
N ASP A 146 12.85 28.34 -13.61
CA ASP A 146 12.56 27.71 -14.89
C ASP A 146 11.29 28.30 -15.50
N THR A 147 11.45 29.09 -16.55
CA THR A 147 10.33 29.76 -17.22
C THR A 147 9.36 28.81 -17.91
N SER A 148 9.78 27.57 -18.22
CA SER A 148 8.88 26.57 -18.82
C SER A 148 7.83 26.04 -17.83
N LEU A 149 8.14 26.09 -16.53
CA LEU A 149 7.27 25.63 -15.46
C LEU A 149 6.48 26.77 -14.80
N ARG A 150 6.86 28.02 -15.07
CA ARG A 150 6.29 29.19 -14.42
C ARG A 150 4.82 29.37 -14.81
N LEU A 151 3.97 29.47 -13.79
CA LEU A 151 2.54 29.66 -13.95
C LEU A 151 1.98 30.43 -12.75
N ASP A 152 1.20 31.47 -13.02
CA ASP A 152 0.44 32.20 -12.00
C ASP A 152 -0.92 31.51 -11.83
N LEU A 153 -1.23 31.09 -10.62
CA LEU A 153 -2.44 30.34 -10.27
C LEU A 153 -3.43 31.19 -9.47
N GLU A 154 -3.13 32.47 -9.19
CA GLU A 154 -3.93 33.31 -8.29
C GLU A 154 -5.39 33.46 -8.74
N ASN A 155 -5.64 33.44 -10.06
CA ASN A 155 -6.96 33.63 -10.66
C ASN A 155 -7.46 32.39 -11.43
N GLU A 156 -6.84 31.23 -11.20
CA GLU A 156 -7.15 29.99 -11.91
C GLU A 156 -8.16 29.15 -11.12
N ASP A 157 -9.46 29.43 -11.28
CA ASP A 157 -10.56 28.81 -10.50
C ASP A 157 -10.67 27.28 -10.65
N TRP A 158 -10.03 26.70 -11.67
CA TRP A 158 -9.96 25.26 -11.89
C TRP A 158 -8.92 24.58 -10.99
N TYR A 159 -8.02 25.31 -10.34
CA TYR A 159 -7.05 24.76 -9.41
C TYR A 159 -7.49 25.03 -7.96
N ALA A 160 -7.54 23.99 -7.13
CA ALA A 160 -8.17 24.08 -5.80
C ALA A 160 -7.41 24.95 -4.77
N TYR A 161 -6.21 25.41 -5.10
CA TYR A 161 -5.33 26.19 -4.24
C TYR A 161 -4.86 27.45 -4.95
N ASN A 162 -4.40 28.45 -4.21
CA ASN A 162 -3.96 29.71 -4.80
C ASN A 162 -2.60 29.62 -5.50
N ASP A 163 -1.81 28.56 -5.23
CA ASP A 163 -0.45 28.38 -5.77
C ASP A 163 0.00 26.91 -5.59
N ASN A 164 1.07 26.53 -6.30
CA ASN A 164 1.65 25.20 -6.27
C ASN A 164 3.13 25.22 -5.85
N TYR A 165 3.41 24.61 -4.70
CA TYR A 165 4.74 24.51 -4.11
C TYR A 165 5.39 23.13 -4.28
N GLY A 166 4.85 22.32 -5.20
CA GLY A 166 5.32 20.97 -5.50
C GLY A 166 6.68 20.87 -6.20
N THR A 167 7.07 19.65 -6.58
CA THR A 167 8.27 19.38 -7.38
C THR A 167 8.15 19.94 -8.81
N SER A 168 9.24 19.87 -9.57
CA SER A 168 9.30 20.22 -10.98
C SER A 168 8.33 19.38 -11.81
N GLU A 169 8.17 18.10 -11.50
CA GLU A 169 7.22 17.20 -12.16
C GLU A 169 5.77 17.57 -11.84
N GLU A 170 5.47 17.88 -10.57
CA GLU A 170 4.15 18.36 -10.16
C GLU A 170 3.81 19.71 -10.83
N LYS A 171 4.77 20.64 -10.90
CA LYS A 171 4.63 21.92 -11.62
C LYS A 171 4.40 21.70 -13.12
N ALA A 172 5.14 20.77 -13.73
CA ALA A 172 4.98 20.43 -15.13
C ALA A 172 3.59 19.84 -15.42
N LEU A 173 3.03 19.02 -14.52
CA LEU A 173 1.67 18.51 -14.65
C LEU A 173 0.64 19.63 -14.58
N VAL A 174 0.74 20.52 -13.58
CA VAL A 174 -0.18 21.67 -13.46
C VAL A 174 -0.10 22.56 -14.70
N LYS A 175 1.11 22.74 -15.26
CA LYS A 175 1.30 23.49 -16.51
C LYS A 175 0.65 22.80 -17.71
N TYR A 176 0.77 21.48 -17.83
CA TYR A 176 0.08 20.70 -18.85
C TYR A 176 -1.44 20.84 -18.75
N ILE A 177 -2.01 20.72 -17.54
CA ILE A 177 -3.46 20.90 -17.34
C ILE A 177 -3.90 22.31 -17.72
N TYR A 178 -3.14 23.34 -17.34
CA TYR A 178 -3.40 24.72 -17.76
C TYR A 178 -3.46 24.86 -19.29
N ASP A 179 -2.60 24.14 -20.03
CA ASP A 179 -2.58 24.22 -21.49
C ASP A 179 -3.80 23.56 -22.16
N ILE A 180 -4.54 22.69 -21.47
CA ILE A 180 -5.74 22.00 -21.99
C ILE A 180 -7.05 22.40 -21.29
N VAL A 181 -6.99 23.21 -20.22
CA VAL A 181 -8.16 23.44 -19.36
C VAL A 181 -9.29 24.16 -20.08
N ASP A 182 -8.99 25.04 -21.04
CA ASP A 182 -9.98 25.74 -21.85
C ASP A 182 -10.79 24.76 -22.71
N ASP A 183 -10.18 23.68 -23.19
CA ASP A 183 -10.86 22.64 -23.96
C ASP A 183 -11.69 21.74 -23.04
N LEU A 184 -11.18 21.43 -21.85
CA LEU A 184 -11.94 20.73 -20.80
C LEU A 184 -13.19 21.53 -20.42
N GLN A 185 -13.08 22.84 -20.21
CA GLN A 185 -14.21 23.70 -19.81
C GLN A 185 -15.25 23.90 -20.91
N GLN A 186 -14.91 23.62 -22.19
CA GLN A 186 -15.91 23.56 -23.26
C GLN A 186 -16.78 22.32 -23.19
N LYS A 187 -16.24 21.17 -22.73
CA LYS A 187 -16.95 19.89 -22.60
C LYS A 187 -17.62 19.74 -21.22
N TYR A 188 -16.93 20.13 -20.17
CA TYR A 188 -17.34 19.88 -18.78
C TYR A 188 -17.78 21.17 -18.10
N SER A 189 -18.95 21.09 -17.45
CA SER A 189 -19.52 22.19 -16.68
C SER A 189 -18.71 22.56 -15.44
N ASN A 190 -17.98 21.61 -14.84
CA ASN A 190 -17.02 21.88 -13.77
C ASN A 190 -15.72 21.11 -14.02
N VAL A 191 -14.59 21.77 -13.78
CA VAL A 191 -13.24 21.22 -13.92
C VAL A 191 -12.44 21.65 -12.69
N TYR A 192 -11.95 20.68 -11.92
CA TYR A 192 -11.14 20.96 -10.73
C TYR A 192 -9.94 20.03 -10.63
N LEU A 193 -8.74 20.59 -10.64
CA LEU A 193 -7.50 19.90 -10.28
C LEU A 193 -7.20 20.14 -8.80
N VAL A 194 -7.11 19.05 -8.04
CA VAL A 194 -6.82 19.05 -6.60
C VAL A 194 -5.50 18.35 -6.36
N ARG A 195 -4.51 19.08 -5.84
CA ARG A 195 -3.28 18.47 -5.31
C ARG A 195 -3.55 17.77 -3.98
N ASN A 196 -3.13 16.52 -3.86
CA ASN A 196 -3.18 15.78 -2.61
C ASN A 196 -1.96 16.11 -1.74
N GLU A 197 -2.14 17.01 -0.78
CA GLU A 197 -1.11 17.36 0.20
C GLU A 197 -0.90 16.27 1.28
N ARG A 198 -0.86 14.98 0.91
CA ARG A 198 -0.85 13.84 1.84
C ARG A 198 -2.04 13.83 2.79
N ILE A 199 -3.24 13.89 2.23
CA ILE A 199 -4.51 13.75 2.95
C ILE A 199 -4.79 12.25 3.05
N ALA A 200 -4.84 11.72 4.27
CA ALA A 200 -4.89 10.28 4.49
C ALA A 200 -6.17 9.64 3.92
N GLU A 201 -7.26 10.39 3.90
CA GLU A 201 -8.56 10.02 3.36
C GLU A 201 -8.61 9.95 1.82
N LEU A 202 -7.60 10.48 1.12
CA LEU A 202 -7.44 10.34 -0.33
C LEU A 202 -6.51 9.18 -0.72
N ALA A 203 -6.03 8.42 0.25
CA ALA A 203 -5.21 7.25 -0.03
C ALA A 203 -6.03 6.12 -0.66
N ILE A 204 -5.39 5.40 -1.56
CA ILE A 204 -5.91 4.19 -2.18
C ILE A 204 -4.98 3.01 -1.89
N TYR A 205 -5.50 1.81 -2.12
CA TYR A 205 -4.86 0.55 -1.77
C TYR A 205 -4.93 -0.37 -2.99
N THR A 206 -3.83 -1.05 -3.33
CA THR A 206 -3.83 -2.04 -4.42
C THR A 206 -4.85 -3.13 -4.15
N PHE A 207 -5.56 -3.57 -5.19
CA PHE A 207 -6.65 -4.55 -5.02
C PHE A 207 -6.13 -5.95 -4.67
N ASP A 208 -4.89 -6.27 -4.98
CA ASP A 208 -4.30 -7.60 -4.76
C ASP A 208 -3.55 -7.71 -3.41
N THR A 209 -2.85 -6.66 -3.02
CA THR A 209 -1.82 -6.69 -1.96
C THR A 209 -2.07 -5.66 -0.86
N GLY A 210 -3.04 -4.76 -1.03
CA GLY A 210 -3.38 -3.71 -0.09
C GLY A 210 -2.25 -2.72 0.18
N GLU A 211 -1.32 -2.58 -0.77
CA GLU A 211 -0.27 -1.59 -0.70
C GLU A 211 -0.88 -0.19 -0.80
N ARG A 212 -0.64 0.59 0.24
CA ARG A 212 -1.19 1.94 0.38
C ARG A 212 -0.35 2.95 -0.38
N PHE A 213 -0.97 3.78 -1.20
CA PHE A 213 -0.36 5.00 -1.72
C PHE A 213 -1.35 6.18 -1.76
N GLU A 214 -0.79 7.37 -1.91
CA GLU A 214 -1.52 8.64 -1.94
C GLU A 214 -1.23 9.27 -3.30
N PRO A 215 -2.14 9.17 -4.29
CA PRO A 215 -1.96 9.82 -5.59
C PRO A 215 -1.74 11.31 -5.41
N ASP A 216 -0.76 11.88 -6.12
CA ASP A 216 -0.34 13.28 -5.97
C ASP A 216 -1.43 14.28 -6.41
N PHE A 217 -2.24 13.94 -7.41
CA PHE A 217 -3.32 14.79 -7.91
C PHE A 217 -4.61 14.01 -8.20
N LEU A 218 -5.73 14.71 -8.06
CA LEU A 218 -7.05 14.27 -8.49
C LEU A 218 -7.65 15.32 -9.42
N LEU A 219 -8.06 14.92 -10.61
CA LEU A 219 -8.82 15.76 -11.53
C LEU A 219 -10.30 15.37 -11.49
N PHE A 220 -11.16 16.34 -11.24
CA PHE A 220 -12.61 16.18 -11.23
C PHE A 220 -13.20 16.87 -12.45
N LEU A 221 -13.96 16.11 -13.24
CA LEU A 221 -14.68 16.59 -14.40
C LEU A 221 -16.16 16.29 -14.23
N GLN A 222 -17.02 17.29 -14.47
CA GLN A 222 -18.46 17.12 -14.36
C GLN A 222 -19.17 17.56 -15.63
N GLU A 223 -19.90 16.65 -16.26
CA GLU A 223 -20.75 16.92 -17.43
C GLU A 223 -22.22 16.98 -17.01
N SER A 224 -22.91 18.02 -17.45
CA SER A 224 -24.34 18.19 -17.14
C SER A 224 -25.22 17.30 -18.02
N LYS A 225 -26.20 16.62 -17.42
CA LYS A 225 -27.23 15.84 -18.12
C LYS A 225 -28.60 16.52 -18.01
N SER A 226 -29.58 16.00 -18.75
CA SER A 226 -30.98 16.48 -18.62
C SER A 226 -31.54 16.24 -17.22
N GLU A 227 -31.12 15.15 -16.58
CA GLU A 227 -31.36 14.84 -15.18
C GLU A 227 -30.03 14.34 -14.58
N GLY A 228 -29.55 14.97 -13.52
CA GLY A 228 -28.26 14.62 -12.90
C GLY A 228 -27.03 15.09 -13.68
N TYR A 229 -25.92 14.40 -13.49
CA TYR A 229 -24.62 14.68 -14.14
C TYR A 229 -23.77 13.42 -14.28
N ILE A 230 -22.77 13.48 -15.16
CA ILE A 230 -21.63 12.56 -15.14
C ILE A 230 -20.54 13.21 -14.30
N GLN A 231 -19.97 12.49 -13.34
CA GLN A 231 -18.79 12.92 -12.60
C GLN A 231 -17.67 11.92 -12.79
N GLN A 232 -16.54 12.40 -13.30
CA GLN A 232 -15.32 11.64 -13.48
C GLN A 232 -14.29 12.11 -12.44
N GLN A 233 -13.68 11.16 -11.74
CA GLN A 233 -12.54 11.39 -10.85
C GLN A 233 -11.32 10.65 -11.40
N ILE A 234 -10.28 11.39 -11.74
CA ILE A 234 -9.08 10.84 -12.37
C ILE A 234 -7.90 11.00 -11.41
N TYR A 235 -7.26 9.89 -11.06
CA TYR A 235 -6.03 9.88 -10.27
C TYR A 235 -4.81 10.09 -11.17
N ILE A 236 -3.94 11.00 -10.77
CA ILE A 236 -2.77 11.40 -11.56
C ILE A 236 -1.52 11.43 -10.68
N GLU A 237 -0.44 10.81 -11.16
CA GLU A 237 0.82 10.70 -10.45
C GLU A 237 1.99 11.19 -11.36
N PRO A 238 2.50 12.41 -11.17
CA PRO A 238 3.71 12.88 -11.82
C PRO A 238 4.95 12.21 -11.21
N LYS A 239 5.89 11.79 -12.06
CA LYS A 239 7.08 11.07 -11.63
C LYS A 239 8.33 11.49 -12.38
N GLY A 240 9.42 11.69 -11.64
CA GLY A 240 10.75 11.87 -12.21
C GLY A 240 11.23 10.57 -12.83
N SER A 241 12.00 10.65 -13.92
CA SER A 241 12.36 9.48 -14.74
C SER A 241 13.08 8.36 -13.97
N HIS A 242 13.85 8.73 -12.93
CA HIS A 242 14.56 7.80 -12.06
C HIS A 242 13.64 6.97 -11.14
N LEU A 243 12.37 7.36 -10.96
CA LEU A 243 11.39 6.67 -10.13
C LEU A 243 10.44 5.76 -10.93
N LEU A 244 10.41 5.87 -12.26
CA LEU A 244 9.45 5.12 -13.10
C LEU A 244 9.50 3.61 -12.83
N GLU A 245 10.70 3.03 -12.79
CA GLU A 245 10.87 1.58 -12.53
C GLU A 245 10.62 1.21 -11.06
N THR A 246 11.02 2.08 -10.12
CA THR A 246 10.90 1.79 -8.68
C THR A 246 9.45 1.86 -8.22
N ASP A 247 8.68 2.79 -8.77
CA ASP A 247 7.28 3.03 -8.43
C ASP A 247 6.30 2.36 -9.40
N LYS A 248 6.77 1.51 -10.32
CA LYS A 248 5.93 0.87 -11.36
C LYS A 248 4.66 0.22 -10.83
N TRP A 249 4.74 -0.38 -9.63
CA TRP A 249 3.59 -0.99 -8.96
C TRP A 249 2.43 -0.01 -8.72
N LYS A 250 2.70 1.28 -8.53
CA LYS A 250 1.63 2.30 -8.40
C LYS A 250 0.96 2.59 -9.74
N GLU A 251 1.73 2.59 -10.84
CA GLU A 251 1.14 2.74 -12.17
C GLU A 251 0.26 1.54 -12.52
N GLU A 252 0.70 0.33 -12.15
CA GLU A 252 -0.11 -0.88 -12.28
C GLU A 252 -1.40 -0.76 -11.46
N ALA A 253 -1.32 -0.26 -10.22
CA ALA A 253 -2.49 0.00 -9.39
C ALA A 253 -3.45 1.05 -9.98
N LEU A 254 -2.93 2.12 -10.60
CA LEU A 254 -3.74 3.11 -11.31
C LEU A 254 -4.43 2.51 -12.54
N LYS A 255 -3.77 1.60 -13.26
CA LYS A 255 -4.35 0.86 -14.38
C LYS A 255 -5.48 -0.07 -13.93
N GLU A 256 -5.30 -0.79 -12.83
CA GLU A 256 -6.33 -1.66 -12.25
C GLU A 256 -7.62 -0.91 -11.90
N ILE A 257 -7.52 0.36 -11.48
CA ILE A 257 -8.71 1.19 -11.20
C ILE A 257 -9.61 1.30 -12.42
N ASN A 258 -9.06 1.43 -13.63
CA ASN A 258 -9.84 1.57 -14.86
C ASN A 258 -10.69 0.33 -15.15
N ASP A 259 -10.14 -0.84 -14.83
CA ASP A 259 -10.77 -2.14 -15.15
C ASP A 259 -11.72 -2.61 -14.05
N GLU A 260 -11.41 -2.30 -12.79
CA GLU A 260 -12.01 -2.98 -11.65
C GLU A 260 -12.72 -2.07 -10.64
N ALA A 261 -12.53 -0.75 -10.69
CA ALA A 261 -13.14 0.15 -9.71
C ALA A 261 -14.67 0.23 -9.89
N ILE A 262 -15.39 0.10 -8.78
CA ILE A 262 -16.84 0.12 -8.71
C ILE A 262 -17.25 1.33 -7.87
N PRO A 263 -17.72 2.43 -8.47
CA PRO A 263 -18.28 3.54 -7.72
C PRO A 263 -19.60 3.11 -7.06
N VAL A 264 -19.73 3.38 -5.76
CA VAL A 264 -20.89 3.01 -4.95
C VAL A 264 -21.52 4.27 -4.35
N VAL A 265 -22.78 4.52 -4.74
CA VAL A 265 -23.63 5.55 -4.15
C VAL A 265 -24.49 4.96 -3.05
N THR A 266 -24.67 5.72 -1.96
CA THR A 266 -25.45 5.25 -0.81
C THR A 266 -26.95 5.41 -1.05
N TYR A 267 -27.34 6.40 -1.85
CA TYR A 267 -28.72 6.71 -2.18
C TYR A 267 -28.90 6.68 -3.70
N VAL A 268 -30.09 6.28 -4.15
CA VAL A 268 -30.44 6.33 -5.57
C VAL A 268 -30.47 7.80 -6.00
N ASP A 269 -29.60 8.16 -6.93
CA ASP A 269 -29.61 9.42 -7.64
C ASP A 269 -29.65 9.16 -9.17
N ASN A 270 -29.65 10.23 -9.96
CA ASN A 270 -29.60 10.18 -11.42
C ASN A 270 -28.19 10.50 -11.94
N ASN A 271 -27.17 10.29 -11.11
CA ASN A 271 -25.79 10.66 -11.45
C ASN A 271 -25.00 9.42 -11.86
N ASP A 272 -24.10 9.60 -12.81
CA ASP A 272 -23.17 8.55 -13.23
C ASP A 272 -21.76 8.93 -12.75
N TYR A 273 -21.14 8.02 -12.02
CA TYR A 273 -19.82 8.23 -11.44
C TYR A 273 -18.81 7.33 -12.14
N HIS A 274 -17.65 7.88 -12.46
CA HIS A 274 -16.54 7.14 -13.04
C HIS A 274 -15.25 7.49 -12.31
N ILE A 275 -14.39 6.49 -12.15
CA ILE A 275 -13.12 6.60 -11.45
C ILE A 275 -12.07 6.02 -12.37
N PHE A 276 -11.01 6.79 -12.60
CA PHE A 276 -9.95 6.42 -13.54
C PHE A 276 -8.57 6.66 -12.92
N GLY A 277 -7.57 5.94 -13.41
CA GLY A 277 -6.17 6.19 -13.15
C GLY A 277 -5.41 6.37 -14.46
N LEU A 278 -4.64 7.46 -14.56
CA LEU A 278 -3.76 7.69 -15.70
C LEU A 278 -2.41 6.96 -15.51
N PRO A 279 -1.70 6.63 -16.61
CA PRO A 279 -0.28 6.29 -16.52
C PRO A 279 0.52 7.42 -15.87
N PHE A 280 1.77 7.16 -15.50
CA PHE A 280 2.60 8.20 -14.90
C PHE A 280 2.80 9.39 -15.83
N TYR A 281 2.60 10.60 -15.28
CA TYR A 281 2.97 11.81 -15.98
C TYR A 281 4.49 11.99 -15.89
N ASN A 282 5.16 11.88 -17.04
CA ASN A 282 6.59 12.13 -17.16
C ASN A 282 6.88 12.76 -18.52
N THR A 283 7.45 13.96 -18.51
CA THR A 283 7.69 14.77 -19.71
C THR A 283 8.79 14.22 -20.61
N GLU A 284 9.67 13.34 -20.11
CA GLU A 284 10.81 12.81 -20.87
C GLU A 284 10.49 11.54 -21.65
N TYR A 285 9.73 10.62 -21.06
CA TYR A 285 9.55 9.26 -21.58
C TYR A 285 8.09 8.81 -21.72
N ARG A 286 7.12 9.49 -21.08
CA ARG A 286 5.72 9.01 -21.00
C ARG A 286 4.68 10.02 -21.49
N ILE A 287 5.09 11.19 -21.96
CA ILE A 287 4.15 12.26 -22.31
C ILE A 287 3.19 11.88 -23.45
N GLU A 288 3.66 11.11 -24.44
CA GLU A 288 2.81 10.62 -25.54
C GLU A 288 1.75 9.65 -25.00
N GLU A 289 2.15 8.59 -24.28
CA GLU A 289 1.24 7.62 -23.64
C GLU A 289 0.24 8.32 -22.71
N PHE A 290 0.72 9.26 -21.90
CA PHE A 290 -0.13 10.04 -21.00
C PHE A 290 -1.18 10.85 -21.74
N THR A 291 -0.78 11.56 -22.80
CA THR A 291 -1.69 12.42 -23.58
C THR A 291 -2.71 11.58 -24.33
N GLU A 292 -2.31 10.45 -24.92
CA GLU A 292 -3.22 9.52 -25.59
C GLU A 292 -4.28 8.97 -24.61
N ASN A 293 -3.87 8.56 -23.41
CA ASN A 293 -4.81 8.10 -22.37
C ASN A 293 -5.73 9.22 -21.90
N MET A 294 -5.17 10.43 -21.71
CA MET A 294 -5.97 11.60 -21.34
C MET A 294 -7.05 11.85 -22.40
N ASP A 295 -6.69 11.88 -23.68
CA ASP A 295 -7.63 12.09 -24.78
C ASP A 295 -8.69 10.98 -24.85
N GLU A 296 -8.31 9.71 -24.67
CA GLU A 296 -9.25 8.58 -24.64
C GLU A 296 -10.29 8.70 -23.51
N PHE A 297 -9.89 9.14 -22.31
CA PHE A 297 -10.84 9.41 -21.23
C PHE A 297 -11.73 10.64 -21.49
N LEU A 298 -11.28 11.54 -22.38
CA LEU A 298 -11.96 12.77 -22.77
C LEU A 298 -12.83 12.61 -24.03
N GLU A 299 -12.90 11.44 -24.67
CA GLU A 299 -13.86 11.14 -25.75
C GLU A 299 -15.19 10.62 -25.19
#